data_AF-A0A1A2DR39-F1
#
_entry.id   AF-A0A1A2DR39-F1
#
_cell.length_a   1.000
_cell.length_b   1.000
_cell.length_c   1.000
_cell.angle_alpha   90.00
_cell.angle_beta   90.00
_cell.angle_gamma   90.00
#
_symmetry.space_group_name_H-M   'P 1'
#
loop_
_entity.id
_entity.type
_entity.pdbx_description
1 polymer ?
#
loop_
_entity_poly.entity_id
_entity_poly.type
_entity_poly.pdbx_seq_one_letter_code
_entity_poly.pdbx_strand_id
1 'polypeptide(L)'
;MGEIVEVDVSQLRTVAEKVMTAADRIAEMRWPELNPGELPGAAVADVAATAPVAPGLAEVVANMRGWALAARISADAFERAEQRTGDRVGR
;
A
#
# COMPACT_ATOMS: atom_id res chain seq x y z
N MET A 1 -15.31 -23.54 -14.12
CA MET A 1 -14.90 -22.85 -15.35
C MET A 1 -14.44 -21.47 -14.90
N GLY A 2 -13.16 -21.35 -14.56
CA GLY A 2 -12.61 -20.10 -14.03
C GLY A 2 -12.47 -19.12 -15.17
N GLU A 3 -13.15 -17.99 -15.08
CA GLU A 3 -12.86 -16.83 -15.90
C GLU A 3 -11.39 -16.49 -15.64
N ILE A 4 -10.54 -16.68 -16.65
CA ILE A 4 -9.16 -16.23 -16.59
C ILE A 4 -9.27 -14.71 -16.71
N VAL A 5 -9.34 -14.05 -15.56
CA VAL A 5 -9.22 -12.60 -15.50
C VAL A 5 -7.82 -12.29 -16.02
N GLU A 6 -7.73 -11.77 -17.24
CA GLU A 6 -6.50 -11.20 -17.77
C GLU A 6 -6.14 -10.01 -16.88
N VAL A 7 -5.13 -10.20 -16.04
CA VAL A 7 -4.56 -9.12 -15.26
C VAL A 7 -3.73 -8.29 -16.21
N ASP A 8 -4.17 -7.07 -16.50
CA ASP A 8 -3.34 -6.10 -17.20
C ASP A 8 -2.12 -5.77 -16.31
N VAL A 9 -0.99 -6.39 -16.64
CA VAL A 9 0.29 -6.26 -15.93
C VAL A 9 0.77 -4.81 -15.94
N SER A 10 0.48 -4.05 -17.00
CA SER A 10 0.84 -2.63 -17.11
C SER A 10 0.00 -1.78 -16.16
N GLN A 11 -1.29 -2.07 -16.05
CA GLN A 11 -2.18 -1.43 -15.10
C GLN A 11 -1.78 -1.79 -13.66
N LEU A 12 -1.44 -3.04 -13.37
CA LEU A 12 -0.98 -3.48 -12.05
C LEU A 12 0.29 -2.74 -11.62
N ARG A 13 1.28 -2.61 -12.50
CA ARG A 13 2.50 -1.82 -12.26
C ARG A 13 2.17 -0.35 -11.97
N THR A 14 1.24 0.22 -12.74
CA THR A 14 0.82 1.62 -12.57
C THR A 14 0.14 1.85 -11.22
N VAL A 15 -0.75 0.95 -10.79
CA VAL A 15 -1.41 1.07 -9.48
C VAL A 15 -0.41 0.86 -8.34
N ALA A 16 0.50 -0.10 -8.47
CA ALA A 16 1.56 -0.32 -7.50
C ALA A 16 2.41 0.93 -7.27
N GLU A 17 2.82 1.61 -8.35
CA GLU A 17 3.60 2.86 -8.26
C GLU A 17 2.80 3.99 -7.59
N LYS A 18 1.51 4.13 -7.93
CA LYS A 18 0.63 5.11 -7.30
C LYS A 18 0.46 4.87 -5.80
N VAL A 19 0.32 3.61 -5.39
CA VAL A 19 0.20 3.25 -3.97
C VAL A 19 1.51 3.51 -3.23
N MET A 20 2.66 3.19 -3.83
CA MET A 20 3.97 3.53 -3.25
C MET A 20 4.11 5.04 -3.03
N THR A 21 3.82 5.83 -4.06
CA THR A 21 3.86 7.31 -3.99
C THR A 21 2.91 7.85 -2.92
N ALA A 22 1.70 7.29 -2.80
CA ALA A 22 0.75 7.70 -1.77
C ALA A 22 1.26 7.36 -0.36
N ALA A 23 1.88 6.19 -0.18
CA ALA A 23 2.46 5.79 1.09
C ALA A 23 3.59 6.74 1.52
N ASP A 24 4.45 7.13 0.57
CA ASP A 24 5.54 8.09 0.83
C ASP A 24 5.00 9.46 1.21
N ARG A 25 3.99 9.97 0.49
CA ARG A 25 3.33 11.23 0.85
C ARG A 25 2.73 11.20 2.24
N ILE A 26 2.02 10.13 2.62
CA ILE A 26 1.42 9.96 3.94
C ILE A 26 2.49 9.94 5.03
N ALA A 27 3.62 9.27 4.77
CA ALA A 27 4.75 9.20 5.70
C ALA A 27 5.45 10.55 5.92
N GLU A 28 5.47 11.40 4.89
CA GLU A 28 6.05 12.75 4.95
C GLU A 28 5.12 13.78 5.61
N MET A 29 3.82 13.49 5.75
CA MET A 29 2.90 14.43 6.38
C MET A 29 3.22 14.60 7.86
N ARG A 30 3.36 15.85 8.28
CA ARG A 30 3.49 16.20 9.69
C ARG A 30 2.13 16.07 10.37
N TRP A 31 1.94 14.99 11.10
CA TRP A 31 0.71 14.76 11.86
C TRP A 31 0.70 15.62 13.12
N PRO A 32 -0.45 16.19 13.52
CA PRO A 32 -0.57 16.89 14.78
C PRO A 32 -0.35 15.91 15.93
N GLU A 33 0.65 16.17 16.76
CA GLU A 33 0.78 15.49 18.04
C GLU A 33 -0.24 16.12 19.01
N LEU A 34 -1.21 15.33 19.46
CA LEU A 34 -2.14 15.77 20.49
C LEU A 34 -1.43 15.66 21.85
N ASN A 35 -1.01 16.80 22.40
CA ASN A 35 -0.52 16.87 23.77
C ASN A 35 -1.71 16.81 24.74
N PRO A 36 -1.88 15.73 25.54
CA PRO A 36 -3.02 15.62 26.46
C PRO A 36 -3.05 16.74 27.51
N GLY A 37 -1.89 17.32 27.85
CA GLY A 37 -1.79 18.45 28.77
C GLY A 37 -2.29 19.79 28.21
N GLU A 38 -2.52 19.88 26.90
CA GLU A 38 -3.03 21.07 26.20
C GLU A 38 -4.53 20.97 25.86
N LEU A 39 -5.19 19.86 26.22
CA LEU A 39 -6.60 19.59 25.92
C LEU A 39 -7.45 19.77 27.18
N PRO A 40 -8.05 20.96 27.42
CA PRO A 40 -8.92 21.17 28.57
C PRO A 40 -10.20 20.34 28.42
N GLY A 41 -10.26 19.22 29.14
CA GLY A 41 -11.42 18.33 29.20
C GLY A 41 -11.02 16.86 29.22
N ALA A 42 -11.37 16.15 30.30
CA ALA A 42 -10.99 14.76 30.54
C ALA A 42 -11.36 13.81 29.38
N ALA A 43 -12.47 14.07 28.69
CA ALA A 43 -12.92 13.24 27.56
C ALA A 43 -12.00 13.33 26.33
N VAL A 44 -11.36 14.48 26.07
CA VAL A 44 -10.47 14.65 24.91
C VAL A 44 -9.07 14.09 25.23
N ALA A 45 -8.62 14.25 26.48
CA ALA A 45 -7.37 13.66 26.95
C ALA A 45 -7.41 12.12 26.92
N ASP A 46 -8.55 11.51 27.27
CA ASP A 46 -8.72 10.05 27.25
C ASP A 46 -8.74 9.48 25.82
N VAL A 47 -9.37 10.17 24.86
CA VAL A 47 -9.35 9.79 23.44
C VAL A 47 -7.94 9.90 22.84
N ALA A 48 -7.19 10.97 23.17
CA ALA A 48 -5.81 11.13 22.73
C ALA A 48 -4.88 10.05 23.32
N ALA A 49 -5.15 9.58 24.55
CA ALA A 49 -4.37 8.55 25.21
C ALA A 49 -4.66 7.12 24.69
N THR A 50 -5.89 6.86 24.24
CA THR A 50 -6.35 5.50 23.90
C THR A 50 -6.21 5.15 22.42
N ALA A 51 -6.12 6.13 21.52
CA ALA A 51 -6.04 5.90 20.08
C ALA A 51 -4.93 6.75 19.43
N PRO A 52 -3.64 6.39 19.60
CA PRO A 52 -2.56 7.12 18.96
C PRO A 52 -2.63 6.90 17.44
N VAL A 53 -3.01 7.96 16.72
CA VAL A 53 -3.24 7.95 15.26
C VAL A 53 -1.93 7.75 14.48
N ALA A 54 -0.82 8.29 14.99
CA ALA A 54 0.48 8.23 14.31
C ALA A 54 1.06 6.80 14.20
N PRO A 55 1.09 5.96 15.26
CA PRO A 55 1.47 4.54 15.15
C PRO A 55 0.59 3.75 14.17
N GLY A 56 -0.73 3.94 14.19
CA GLY A 56 -1.64 3.26 13.28
C GLY A 56 -1.40 3.63 11.81
N LEU A 57 -1.10 4.90 11.54
CA LEU A 57 -0.74 5.36 10.19
C LEU A 57 0.59 4.80 9.70
N ALA A 58 1.57 4.64 10.58
CA ALA A 58 2.84 4.00 10.21
C ALA A 58 2.63 2.55 9.74
N GLU A 59 1.72 1.81 10.38
CA GLU A 59 1.33 0.46 9.96
C GLU A 59 0.60 0.48 8.61
N VAL A 60 -0.32 1.43 8.39
CA VAL A 60 -0.98 1.60 7.09
C VAL A 60 0.03 1.86 5.98
N VAL A 61 1.00 2.76 6.20
CA VAL A 61 2.09 3.04 5.25
C VAL A 61 2.90 1.77 4.97
N ALA A 62 3.26 1.00 5.99
CA ALA A 62 4.00 -0.25 5.84
C ALA A 62 3.22 -1.26 4.97
N ASN A 63 1.92 -1.41 5.23
CA ASN A 63 1.04 -2.29 4.47
C ASN A 63 0.90 -1.85 3.00
N MET A 64 0.76 -0.55 2.75
CA MET A 64 0.72 0.01 1.38
C MET A 64 1.99 -0.30 0.61
N ARG A 65 3.17 -0.08 1.23
CA ARG A 65 4.47 -0.38 0.61
C ARG A 65 4.66 -1.86 0.36
N GLY A 66 4.28 -2.70 1.31
CA GLY A 66 4.33 -4.17 1.19
C GLY A 66 3.47 -4.67 0.03
N TRP A 67 2.23 -4.17 -0.07
CA TRP A 67 1.33 -4.50 -1.17
C TRP A 67 1.90 -4.06 -2.53
N ALA A 68 2.38 -2.81 -2.64
CA ALA A 68 2.93 -2.29 -3.89
C ALA A 68 4.15 -3.11 -4.38
N LEU A 69 5.01 -3.54 -3.46
CA LEU A 69 6.14 -4.41 -3.78
C LEU A 69 5.68 -5.79 -4.27
N ALA A 70 4.74 -6.42 -3.56
CA ALA A 70 4.17 -7.71 -3.96
C ALA A 70 3.49 -7.65 -5.33
N ALA A 71 2.76 -6.57 -5.61
CA ALA A 71 2.12 -6.33 -6.91
C ALA A 71 3.15 -6.25 -8.05
N ARG A 72 4.27 -5.56 -7.86
CA ARG A 72 5.36 -5.47 -8.86
C ARG A 72 6.03 -6.82 -9.10
N ILE A 73 6.35 -7.56 -8.04
CA ILE A 73 6.93 -8.91 -8.15
C ILE A 73 5.99 -9.84 -8.91
N SER A 74 4.69 -9.76 -8.62
CA SER A 74 3.67 -10.56 -9.30
C SER A 74 3.57 -10.18 -10.79
N ALA A 75 3.56 -8.89 -11.11
CA ALA A 75 3.57 -8.38 -12.48
C ALA A 75 4.77 -8.92 -13.29
N ASP A 76 5.97 -8.88 -12.71
CA ASP A 76 7.18 -9.41 -13.35
C ASP A 76 7.11 -10.93 -13.54
N ALA A 77 6.48 -11.65 -12.62
CA ALA A 77 6.28 -13.09 -12.73
C ALA A 77 5.30 -13.46 -13.86
N PHE A 78 4.21 -12.69 -14.03
CA PHE A 78 3.26 -12.87 -15.12
C PHE A 78 3.90 -12.62 -16.48
N GLU A 79 4.63 -11.52 -16.66
CA GLU A 79 5.33 -11.20 -17.91
C GLU A 79 6.33 -12.30 -18.31
N ARG A 80 7.10 -12.84 -17.35
CA ARG A 80 8.00 -13.99 -17.59
C ARG A 80 7.27 -15.28 -17.93
N ALA A 81 6.05 -15.48 -17.45
CA ALA A 81 5.24 -16.65 -17.77
C ALA A 81 4.68 -16.56 -19.19
N GLU A 82 4.24 -15.37 -19.61
CA GLU A 82 3.77 -15.12 -20.97
C GLU A 82 4.89 -15.29 -22.00
N GLN A 83 6.07 -14.69 -21.76
CA GLN A 83 7.23 -14.82 -22.64
C GLN A 83 7.59 -16.30 -22.90
N ARG A 84 7.70 -17.10 -21.84
CA ARG A 84 8.02 -18.54 -21.93
C ARG A 84 6.94 -19.33 -22.68
N THR A 85 5.68 -18.90 -22.57
CA THR A 85 4.57 -19.56 -23.28
C THR A 85 4.61 -19.22 -24.77
N GLY A 86 4.89 -17.96 -25.12
CA GLY A 86 5.09 -17.51 -26.50
C GLY A 86 6.24 -18.27 -27.18
N ASP A 87 7.39 -18.38 -26.52
CA ASP A 87 8.55 -19.11 -27.03
C ASP A 87 8.26 -20.60 -27.29
N ARG A 88 7.35 -21.20 -26.52
CA ARG A 88 6.97 -22.61 -26.65
C ARG A 88 5.94 -22.85 -27.76
N VAL A 89 5.07 -21.88 -28.04
CA VAL A 89 4.01 -22.00 -29.07
C VAL A 89 4.52 -21.56 -30.45
N GLY A 90 5.54 -20.69 -30.51
CA GLY A 90 6.18 -20.26 -31.76
C GLY A 90 7.18 -21.25 -32.38
N ARG A 91 7.38 -22.43 -31.77
CA ARG A 91 8.16 -23.56 -32.31
C ARG A 91 7.21 -24.67 -32.75
#